data_AF-A0A9X1NE62-F1
#
_entry.id   AF-A0A9X1NE62-F1
#
_cell.length_a   1.000
_cell.length_b   1.000
_cell.length_c   1.000
_cell.angle_alpha   90.00
_cell.angle_beta   90.00
_cell.angle_gamma   90.00
#
_symmetry.space_group_name_H-M   'P 1'
#
loop_
_entity.id
_entity.type
_entity.pdbx_description
1 polymer ?
#
loop_
_entity_poly.entity_id
_entity_poly.type
_entity_poly.pdbx_seq_one_letter_code
_entity_poly.pdbx_strand_id
1 'polypeptide(L)'
;MQATARRGDGDLTDRLLNTDVWSDHLLVQAGIPVTDMRFVSIGGGLGSFLLIDRLLSRGAAAGDVRVLSNLDVPWQTYEHLTRVSQVPGPQRAQVIDGIRRRHERIGYSELLVKGMVRMVRRRQGGGYFTVVTPPAGSSPTRRVAFRSQFVHLAVGYAGLKFRTDLQRYRADTGDHHRVVNAYEGHEHVYREILARPCTVVVRGSDAVADRILKRLVDDRSRLRTNVRIVRAVSGGRQRPSARSWQKQLRQGVSQGWYLPVSGDAQLLRVNGNRLSMLLGPGSTEIGCDFVIDCTGLEAGITEHRVLHDLLDHGGARRNPVNRLAVERTFEVHGTRNGIGRMYASGAATLTGEDQDDSFAGLRAATEEIARDLTRQGFGKRPGPFRRTRRP
;
A
#
# COMPACT_ATOMS: atom_id res chain seq x y z
N MET A 1 1.95 -16.28 51.23
CA MET A 1 2.01 -16.98 49.93
C MET A 1 1.39 -16.08 48.87
N GLN A 2 2.21 -15.41 48.04
CA GLN A 2 1.71 -14.62 46.91
C GLN A 2 1.35 -15.56 45.77
N ALA A 3 0.08 -15.58 45.38
CA ALA A 3 -0.38 -16.26 44.17
C ALA A 3 0.37 -15.64 42.98
N THR A 4 1.20 -16.43 42.32
CA THR A 4 1.80 -16.08 41.03
C THR A 4 0.65 -15.91 40.03
N ALA A 5 0.29 -14.66 39.74
CA ALA A 5 -0.65 -14.35 38.68
C ALA A 5 -0.20 -15.05 37.40
N ARG A 6 -1.05 -15.93 36.83
CA ARG A 6 -0.77 -16.57 35.54
C ARG A 6 -0.44 -15.47 34.54
N ARG A 7 0.82 -15.41 34.09
CA ARG A 7 1.20 -14.59 32.95
C ARG A 7 0.40 -15.07 31.74
N GLY A 8 -0.17 -14.14 30.99
CA GLY A 8 -0.87 -14.44 29.75
C GLY A 8 0.02 -15.17 28.74
N ASP A 9 -0.61 -15.74 27.73
CA ASP A 9 0.01 -16.55 26.67
C ASP A 9 0.88 -15.74 25.69
N GLY A 10 1.07 -14.43 25.94
CA GLY A 10 1.77 -13.54 25.05
C GLY A 10 0.97 -13.14 23.82
N ASP A 11 -0.37 -13.20 23.87
CA ASP A 11 -1.28 -12.68 22.83
C ASP A 11 -2.18 -11.55 23.35
N LEU A 12 -2.88 -10.91 22.41
CA LEU A 12 -3.90 -9.90 22.65
C LEU A 12 -5.10 -10.53 23.36
N THR A 13 -5.40 -10.03 24.55
CA THR A 13 -6.59 -10.40 25.34
C THR A 13 -7.79 -9.52 24.98
N ASP A 14 -9.01 -9.96 25.27
CA ASP A 14 -10.22 -9.14 25.07
C ASP A 14 -10.14 -7.80 25.79
N ARG A 15 -9.52 -7.78 26.98
CA ARG A 15 -9.27 -6.54 27.71
C ARG A 15 -8.38 -5.59 26.93
N LEU A 16 -7.31 -6.07 26.32
CA LEU A 16 -6.43 -5.25 25.47
C LEU A 16 -7.19 -4.73 24.25
N LEU A 17 -7.94 -5.60 23.57
CA LEU A 17 -8.71 -5.22 22.36
C LEU A 17 -9.71 -4.11 22.63
N ASN A 18 -10.43 -4.18 23.76
CA ASN A 18 -11.49 -3.25 24.13
C ASN A 18 -11.01 -2.02 24.95
N THR A 19 -9.70 -1.84 25.13
CA THR A 19 -9.14 -0.69 25.85
C THR A 19 -8.37 0.22 24.88
N ASP A 20 -8.71 1.50 24.84
CA ASP A 20 -8.08 2.48 23.94
C ASP A 20 -6.70 2.98 24.43
N VAL A 21 -6.54 3.06 25.76
CA VAL A 21 -5.31 3.54 26.41
C VAL A 21 -4.73 2.46 27.31
N TRP A 22 -3.53 1.98 26.98
CA TRP A 22 -2.89 0.87 27.66
C TRP A 22 -1.86 1.34 28.69
N SER A 23 -1.83 0.65 29.84
CA SER A 23 -0.73 0.77 30.79
C SER A 23 0.30 -0.34 30.53
N ASP A 24 1.55 -0.12 30.95
CA ASP A 24 2.60 -1.16 30.90
C ASP A 24 2.16 -2.44 31.63
N HIS A 25 1.36 -2.32 32.69
CA HIS A 25 0.82 -3.44 33.45
C HIS A 25 -0.09 -4.35 32.60
N LEU A 26 -0.90 -3.80 31.69
CA LEU A 26 -1.76 -4.62 30.82
C LEU A 26 -0.94 -5.54 29.91
N LEU A 27 0.18 -5.06 29.38
CA LEU A 27 1.08 -5.85 28.53
C LEU A 27 1.79 -6.92 29.36
N VAL A 28 2.24 -6.59 30.58
CA VAL A 28 2.85 -7.55 31.51
C VAL A 28 1.87 -8.66 31.89
N GLN A 29 0.62 -8.32 32.18
CA GLN A 29 -0.43 -9.30 32.48
C GLN A 29 -0.71 -10.22 31.29
N ALA A 30 -0.72 -9.67 30.07
CA ALA A 30 -0.87 -10.46 28.85
C ALA A 30 0.37 -11.28 28.48
N GLY A 31 1.51 -11.08 29.18
CA GLY A 31 2.76 -11.76 28.86
C GLY A 31 3.43 -11.24 27.58
N ILE A 32 3.04 -10.07 27.06
CA ILE A 32 3.60 -9.50 25.83
C ILE A 32 4.89 -8.75 26.17
N PRO A 33 6.07 -9.15 25.64
CA PRO A 33 7.33 -8.46 25.87
C PRO A 33 7.32 -7.08 25.19
N VAL A 34 7.94 -6.10 25.87
CA VAL A 34 7.99 -4.71 25.43
C VAL A 34 9.43 -4.28 25.18
N THR A 35 9.70 -3.66 24.03
CA THR A 35 10.99 -3.04 23.68
C THR A 35 10.85 -1.52 23.55
N ASP A 36 11.77 -0.78 24.16
CA ASP A 36 11.78 0.68 24.15
C ASP A 36 12.44 1.26 22.91
N MET A 37 11.72 2.11 22.17
CA MET A 37 12.21 2.82 20.99
C MET A 37 11.79 4.28 21.02
N ARG A 38 12.60 5.20 20.49
CA ARG A 38 12.13 6.60 20.39
C ARG A 38 11.15 6.78 19.24
N PHE A 39 11.43 6.15 18.11
CA PHE A 39 10.64 6.25 16.88
C PHE A 39 10.39 4.89 16.24
N VAL A 40 9.13 4.64 15.89
CA VAL A 40 8.68 3.44 15.20
C VAL A 40 8.01 3.82 13.89
N SER A 41 8.47 3.27 12.77
CA SER A 41 7.80 3.38 11.47
C SER A 41 7.07 2.09 11.14
N ILE A 42 5.86 2.17 10.61
CA ILE A 42 5.01 1.03 10.25
C ILE A 42 4.89 0.97 8.72
N GLY A 43 5.29 -0.17 8.16
CA GLY A 43 5.40 -0.41 6.71
C GLY A 43 6.82 -0.13 6.21
N GLY A 44 7.49 -1.13 5.65
CA GLY A 44 8.91 -1.04 5.27
C GLY A 44 9.17 -0.59 3.83
N GLY A 45 8.20 0.04 3.19
CA GLY A 45 8.30 0.49 1.80
C GLY A 45 8.97 1.86 1.65
N LEU A 46 8.79 2.48 0.49
CA LEU A 46 9.44 3.74 0.11
C LEU A 46 9.17 4.91 1.08
N GLY A 47 7.95 5.04 1.62
CA GLY A 47 7.61 6.13 2.55
C GLY A 47 8.45 6.09 3.83
N SER A 48 8.48 4.95 4.52
CA SER A 48 9.35 4.76 5.69
C SER A 48 10.83 4.86 5.33
N PHE A 49 11.24 4.28 4.20
CA PHE A 49 12.64 4.33 3.76
C PHE A 49 13.15 5.76 3.61
N LEU A 50 12.40 6.61 2.90
CA LEU A 50 12.75 8.01 2.69
C LEU A 50 12.77 8.79 4.01
N LEU A 51 11.82 8.55 4.91
CA LEU A 51 11.81 9.21 6.21
C LEU A 51 13.02 8.82 7.07
N ILE A 52 13.28 7.52 7.21
CA ILE A 52 14.41 7.01 8.00
C ILE A 52 15.73 7.56 7.48
N ASP A 53 15.93 7.50 6.18
CA ASP A 53 17.09 8.07 5.52
C ASP A 53 17.27 9.57 5.85
N ARG A 54 16.18 10.35 5.87
CA ARG A 54 16.18 11.77 6.26
C ARG A 54 16.50 11.98 7.73
N LEU A 55 15.96 11.15 8.61
CA LEU A 55 16.22 11.24 10.06
C LEU A 55 17.68 10.93 10.37
N LEU A 56 18.24 9.87 9.79
CA LEU A 56 19.65 9.50 9.97
C LEU A 56 20.58 10.58 9.41
N SER A 57 20.26 11.11 8.22
CA SER A 57 21.02 12.24 7.62
C SER A 57 20.98 13.51 8.48
N ARG A 58 20.00 13.64 9.40
CA ARG A 58 19.84 14.75 10.34
C ARG A 58 20.40 14.47 11.74
N GLY A 59 21.13 13.36 11.90
CA GLY A 59 21.82 13.02 13.16
C GLY A 59 21.00 12.14 14.12
N ALA A 60 19.86 11.59 13.70
CA ALA A 60 19.21 10.54 14.50
C ALA A 60 20.12 9.32 14.65
N ALA A 61 20.18 8.75 15.85
CA ALA A 61 20.94 7.52 16.08
C ALA A 61 20.17 6.32 15.51
N ALA A 62 20.87 5.38 14.86
CA ALA A 62 20.27 4.14 14.38
C ALA A 62 19.59 3.32 15.49
N GLY A 63 20.08 3.43 16.74
CA GLY A 63 19.47 2.81 17.92
C GLY A 63 18.11 3.40 18.32
N ASP A 64 17.77 4.61 17.85
CA ASP A 64 16.53 5.32 18.22
C ASP A 64 15.34 4.97 17.30
N VAL A 65 15.59 4.28 16.17
CA VAL A 65 14.60 4.04 15.11
C VAL A 65 14.43 2.56 14.81
N ARG A 66 13.18 2.11 14.64
CA ARG A 66 12.86 0.79 14.07
C ARG A 66 11.74 0.89 13.05
N VAL A 67 11.81 0.04 12.02
CA VAL A 67 10.78 -0.08 10.99
C VAL A 67 10.15 -1.46 11.08
N LEU A 68 8.84 -1.51 11.28
CA LEU A 68 8.09 -2.75 11.46
C LEU A 68 7.41 -3.12 10.14
N SER A 69 7.76 -4.27 9.57
CA SER A 69 7.32 -4.63 8.22
C SER A 69 7.44 -6.12 7.92
N ASN A 70 6.62 -6.60 6.98
CA ASN A 70 6.83 -7.91 6.35
C ASN A 70 7.75 -7.83 5.11
N LEU A 71 7.96 -6.64 4.53
CA LEU A 71 8.81 -6.45 3.34
C LEU A 71 10.29 -6.67 3.66
N ASP A 72 11.01 -7.30 2.74
CA ASP A 72 12.46 -7.54 2.83
C ASP A 72 13.27 -6.31 2.43
N VAL A 73 12.79 -5.62 1.40
CA VAL A 73 13.44 -4.45 0.83
C VAL A 73 12.44 -3.34 0.54
N PRO A 74 12.86 -2.07 0.62
CA PRO A 74 11.92 -0.94 0.52
C PRO A 74 11.30 -0.75 -0.86
N TRP A 75 11.91 -1.31 -1.91
CA TRP A 75 11.37 -1.28 -3.27
C TRP A 75 10.49 -2.48 -3.62
N GLN A 76 10.25 -3.44 -2.72
CA GLN A 76 9.55 -4.70 -3.05
C GLN A 76 8.17 -4.46 -3.66
N THR A 77 7.33 -3.64 -3.01
CA THR A 77 6.00 -3.29 -3.53
C THR A 77 6.11 -2.44 -4.80
N TYR A 78 7.06 -1.51 -4.85
CA TYR A 78 7.29 -0.68 -6.04
C TYR A 78 7.64 -1.54 -7.26
N GLU A 79 8.57 -2.48 -7.11
CA GLU A 79 9.00 -3.39 -8.17
C GLU A 79 7.85 -4.26 -8.67
N HIS A 80 7.05 -4.80 -7.75
CA HIS A 80 5.85 -5.56 -8.10
C HIS A 80 4.87 -4.70 -8.92
N LEU A 81 4.44 -3.56 -8.38
CA LEU A 81 3.44 -2.69 -8.99
C LEU A 81 3.89 -2.16 -10.35
N THR A 82 5.15 -1.76 -10.48
CA THR A 82 5.69 -1.25 -11.74
C THR A 82 5.87 -2.37 -12.79
N ARG A 83 6.17 -3.60 -12.37
CA ARG A 83 6.21 -4.76 -13.27
C ARG A 83 4.83 -5.08 -13.85
N VAL A 84 3.82 -5.25 -12.99
CA VAL A 84 2.44 -5.56 -13.45
C VAL A 84 1.80 -4.39 -14.21
N SER A 85 2.19 -3.16 -13.88
CA SER A 85 1.79 -1.94 -14.60
C SER A 85 2.51 -1.73 -15.93
N GLN A 86 3.29 -2.71 -16.41
CA GLN A 86 3.96 -2.67 -17.71
C GLN A 86 5.00 -1.55 -17.85
N VAL A 87 5.63 -1.14 -16.75
CA VAL A 87 6.78 -0.22 -16.80
C VAL A 87 7.99 -0.97 -17.34
N PRO A 88 8.72 -0.43 -18.34
CA PRO A 88 9.87 -1.10 -18.94
C PRO A 88 10.94 -1.50 -17.92
N GLY A 89 11.47 -2.72 -18.05
CA GLY A 89 12.48 -3.29 -17.16
C GLY A 89 13.67 -2.36 -16.86
N PRO A 90 14.34 -1.79 -17.88
CA PRO A 90 15.48 -0.88 -17.66
C PRO A 90 15.14 0.36 -16.84
N GLN A 91 13.95 0.95 -17.05
CA GLN A 91 13.50 2.13 -16.29
C GLN A 91 13.26 1.78 -14.81
N ARG A 92 12.64 0.62 -14.54
CA ARG A 92 12.46 0.13 -13.17
C ARG A 92 13.79 -0.15 -12.50
N ALA A 93 14.71 -0.81 -13.20
CA ALA A 93 16.03 -1.18 -12.69
C ALA A 93 16.83 0.06 -12.27
N GLN A 94 16.85 1.10 -13.10
CA GLN A 94 17.53 2.36 -12.80
C GLN A 94 17.06 2.99 -11.47
N VAL A 95 15.75 3.00 -11.23
CA VAL A 95 15.17 3.52 -9.98
C VAL A 95 15.54 2.63 -8.79
N ILE A 96 15.39 1.32 -8.94
CA ILE A 96 15.72 0.33 -7.89
C ILE A 96 17.18 0.41 -7.50
N ASP A 97 18.10 0.55 -8.46
CA ASP A 97 19.54 0.67 -8.19
C ASP A 97 19.86 1.92 -7.37
N GLY A 98 19.17 3.03 -7.63
CA GLY A 98 19.27 4.24 -6.82
C GLY A 98 18.82 4.04 -5.37
N ILE A 99 17.70 3.32 -5.18
CA ILE A 99 17.19 3.00 -3.85
C ILE A 99 18.13 2.03 -3.13
N ARG A 100 18.65 1.00 -3.83
CA ARG A 100 19.55 -0.01 -3.28
C ARG A 100 20.84 0.60 -2.71
N ARG A 101 21.51 1.46 -3.47
CA ARG A 101 22.73 2.15 -2.97
C ARG A 101 22.47 2.91 -1.66
N ARG A 102 21.31 3.54 -1.54
CA ARG A 102 20.95 4.30 -0.34
C ARG A 102 20.50 3.40 0.81
N HIS A 103 19.83 2.30 0.51
CA HIS A 103 19.49 1.22 1.44
C HIS A 103 20.73 0.61 2.11
N GLU A 104 21.75 0.27 1.33
CA GLU A 104 23.03 -0.24 1.83
C GLU A 104 23.73 0.80 2.70
N ARG A 105 23.83 2.05 2.23
CA ARG A 105 24.55 3.11 2.94
C ARG A 105 23.97 3.45 4.31
N ILE A 106 22.65 3.34 4.50
CA ILE A 106 22.00 3.65 5.79
C ILE A 106 21.78 2.40 6.66
N GLY A 107 22.21 1.22 6.22
CA GLY A 107 22.00 -0.03 6.95
C GLY A 107 20.52 -0.35 7.17
N TYR A 108 19.64 -0.05 6.21
CA TYR A 108 18.18 -0.10 6.43
C TYR A 108 17.69 -1.50 6.85
N SER A 109 18.35 -2.57 6.38
CA SER A 109 18.07 -3.96 6.79
C SER A 109 18.20 -4.16 8.30
N GLU A 110 19.13 -3.49 8.96
CA GLU A 110 19.36 -3.58 10.41
C GLU A 110 18.28 -2.85 11.22
N LEU A 111 17.55 -1.94 10.57
CA LEU A 111 16.46 -1.18 11.18
C LEU A 111 15.12 -1.88 11.03
N LEU A 112 15.03 -2.87 10.13
CA LEU A 112 13.82 -3.64 9.89
C LEU A 112 13.61 -4.69 10.98
N VAL A 113 12.43 -4.67 11.57
CA VAL A 113 11.91 -5.75 12.41
C VAL A 113 10.83 -6.47 11.62
N LYS A 114 11.07 -7.76 11.36
CA LYS A 114 10.13 -8.60 10.65
C LYS A 114 8.89 -8.87 11.48
N GLY A 115 7.73 -8.65 10.89
CA GLY A 115 6.47 -9.07 11.47
C GLY A 115 5.27 -8.24 11.01
N MET A 116 4.09 -8.81 11.23
CA MET A 116 2.82 -8.19 10.90
C MET A 116 2.38 -7.28 12.05
N VAL A 117 2.36 -5.98 11.81
CA VAL A 117 1.82 -5.01 12.77
C VAL A 117 0.32 -5.22 12.90
N ARG A 118 -0.16 -5.22 14.14
CA ARG A 118 -1.54 -5.58 14.50
C ARG A 118 -2.37 -4.36 14.80
N MET A 119 -1.81 -3.44 15.59
CA MET A 119 -2.45 -2.24 16.09
C MET A 119 -1.42 -1.30 16.69
N VAL A 120 -1.84 -0.05 16.88
CA VAL A 120 -1.13 0.95 17.68
C VAL A 120 -2.10 1.47 18.73
N ARG A 121 -1.66 1.51 19.99
CA ARG A 121 -2.47 1.96 21.11
C ARG A 121 -1.80 3.09 21.85
N ARG A 122 -2.59 4.02 22.37
CA ARG A 122 -2.08 5.06 23.25
C ARG A 122 -1.59 4.43 24.53
N ARG A 123 -0.52 4.99 25.08
CA ARG A 123 0.03 4.57 26.36
C ARG A 123 -0.37 5.53 27.48
N GLN A 124 -0.70 4.99 28.65
CA GLN A 124 -0.86 5.76 29.88
C GLN A 124 0.48 6.43 30.23
N GLY A 125 0.49 7.75 30.40
CA GLY A 125 1.71 8.53 30.58
C GLY A 125 2.36 9.00 29.28
N GLY A 126 1.68 8.88 28.14
CA GLY A 126 2.10 9.43 26.84
C GLY A 126 2.84 8.42 25.95
N GLY A 127 2.87 8.74 24.65
CA GLY A 127 3.43 7.86 23.62
C GLY A 127 2.50 6.71 23.21
N TYR A 128 3.07 5.64 22.66
CA TYR A 128 2.32 4.56 22.02
C TYR A 128 2.92 3.19 22.30
N PHE A 129 2.09 2.17 22.25
CA PHE A 129 2.50 0.79 22.03
C PHE A 129 2.16 0.36 20.61
N THR A 130 3.13 -0.21 19.89
CA THR A 130 2.89 -0.84 18.59
C THR A 130 3.06 -2.34 18.71
N VAL A 131 2.00 -3.11 18.45
CA VAL A 131 2.00 -4.57 18.60
C VAL A 131 2.31 -5.25 17.26
N VAL A 132 3.23 -6.20 17.29
CA VAL A 132 3.69 -6.96 16.13
C VAL A 132 3.49 -8.44 16.37
N THR A 133 3.03 -9.15 15.34
CA THR A 133 3.14 -10.60 15.25
C THR A 133 4.42 -10.94 14.52
N PRO A 134 5.44 -11.45 15.23
CA PRO A 134 6.67 -11.88 14.59
C PRO A 134 6.42 -13.11 13.70
N PRO A 135 7.33 -13.41 12.75
CA PRO A 135 7.32 -14.68 12.03
C PRO A 135 7.23 -15.89 12.98
N ALA A 136 6.61 -16.96 12.50
CA ALA A 136 6.48 -18.19 13.29
C ALA A 136 7.88 -18.70 13.72
N GLY A 137 8.03 -19.00 15.01
CA GLY A 137 9.28 -19.49 15.59
C GLY A 137 10.35 -18.42 15.88
N SER A 138 10.13 -17.14 15.53
CA SER A 138 11.14 -16.09 15.76
C SER A 138 10.98 -15.32 17.08
N SER A 139 10.05 -15.74 17.95
CA SER A 139 9.81 -15.12 19.26
C SER A 139 9.20 -16.15 20.22
N PRO A 140 9.51 -16.07 21.54
CA PRO A 140 8.91 -16.95 22.54
C PRO A 140 7.41 -16.68 22.75
N THR A 141 6.91 -15.52 22.30
CA THR A 141 5.51 -15.12 22.46
C THR A 141 4.85 -14.89 21.12
N ARG A 142 3.52 -15.04 21.08
CA ARG A 142 2.73 -14.84 19.86
C ARG A 142 2.75 -13.38 19.38
N ARG A 143 2.96 -12.44 20.30
CA ARG A 143 3.09 -11.00 20.04
C ARG A 143 4.31 -10.43 20.74
N VAL A 144 4.81 -9.34 20.18
CA VAL A 144 5.78 -8.44 20.83
C VAL A 144 5.27 -7.00 20.70
N ALA A 145 5.67 -6.11 21.60
CA ALA A 145 5.27 -4.71 21.57
C ALA A 145 6.49 -3.77 21.57
N PHE A 146 6.36 -2.65 20.86
CA PHE A 146 7.32 -1.55 20.91
C PHE A 146 6.68 -0.37 21.63
N ARG A 147 7.33 0.10 22.69
CA ARG A 147 6.94 1.34 23.38
C ARG A 147 7.69 2.50 22.75
N SER A 148 6.97 3.49 22.22
CA SER A 148 7.60 4.64 21.56
C SER A 148 6.94 5.98 21.80
N GLN A 149 7.73 7.05 21.67
CA GLN A 149 7.21 8.41 21.70
C GLN A 149 6.61 8.79 20.34
N PHE A 150 7.29 8.42 19.25
CA PHE A 150 6.90 8.77 17.90
C PHE A 150 6.53 7.53 17.09
N VAL A 151 5.47 7.67 16.29
CA VAL A 151 5.02 6.65 15.34
C VAL A 151 4.86 7.29 13.97
N HIS A 152 5.22 6.56 12.90
CA HIS A 152 4.95 6.94 11.53
C HIS A 152 4.24 5.81 10.79
N LEU A 153 3.19 6.13 10.04
CA LEU A 153 2.40 5.20 9.23
C LEU A 153 2.69 5.42 7.74
N ALA A 154 3.33 4.44 7.11
CA ALA A 154 3.55 4.39 5.66
C ALA A 154 3.26 2.98 5.13
N VAL A 155 1.99 2.57 5.27
CA VAL A 155 1.53 1.21 4.99
C VAL A 155 1.21 0.94 3.51
N GLY A 156 1.27 1.97 2.66
CA GLY A 156 0.87 1.88 1.25
C GLY A 156 -0.65 1.78 1.09
N TYR A 157 -1.09 1.26 -0.06
CA TYR A 157 -2.51 1.04 -0.34
C TYR A 157 -3.09 -0.08 0.52
N ALA A 158 -4.31 0.12 1.00
CA ALA A 158 -5.00 -0.82 1.89
C ALA A 158 -5.37 -2.15 1.21
N GLY A 159 -5.48 -2.15 -0.12
CA GLY A 159 -5.82 -3.31 -0.92
C GLY A 159 -6.20 -2.90 -2.34
N LEU A 160 -6.39 -3.88 -3.21
CA LEU A 160 -6.86 -3.61 -4.58
C LEU A 160 -8.33 -3.23 -4.58
N LYS A 161 -8.69 -2.26 -5.42
CA LYS A 161 -10.09 -1.93 -5.67
C LYS A 161 -10.61 -2.81 -6.80
N PHE A 162 -11.69 -3.52 -6.53
CA PHE A 162 -12.47 -4.21 -7.56
C PHE A 162 -13.83 -3.54 -7.65
N ARG A 163 -14.34 -3.44 -8.87
CA ARG A 163 -15.73 -3.04 -9.07
C ARG A 163 -16.68 -4.14 -8.63
N THR A 164 -17.89 -3.76 -8.19
CA THR A 164 -18.90 -4.66 -7.64
C THR A 164 -19.22 -5.84 -8.56
N ASP A 165 -19.27 -5.62 -9.88
CA ASP A 165 -19.50 -6.67 -10.87
C ASP A 165 -18.37 -7.70 -10.90
N LEU A 166 -17.11 -7.26 -10.80
CA LEU A 166 -15.95 -8.15 -10.77
C LEU A 166 -15.81 -8.86 -9.42
N GLN A 167 -16.16 -8.19 -8.33
CA GLN A 167 -16.19 -8.80 -6.99
C GLN A 167 -17.20 -9.95 -6.94
N ARG A 168 -18.44 -9.70 -7.40
CA ARG A 168 -19.49 -10.73 -7.47
C ARG A 168 -19.04 -11.91 -8.31
N TYR A 169 -18.53 -11.65 -9.51
CA TYR A 169 -18.01 -12.69 -10.38
C TYR A 169 -16.98 -13.60 -9.70
N ARG A 170 -15.97 -13.01 -9.05
CA ARG A 170 -14.92 -13.77 -8.36
C ARG A 170 -15.49 -14.54 -7.17
N ALA A 171 -16.41 -13.96 -6.41
CA ALA A 171 -17.06 -14.63 -5.30
C ALA A 171 -17.91 -15.83 -5.76
N ASP A 172 -18.68 -15.65 -6.84
CA ASP A 172 -19.62 -16.66 -7.35
C ASP A 172 -18.89 -17.81 -8.07
N THR A 173 -17.76 -17.54 -8.73
CA THR A 173 -17.09 -18.51 -9.61
C THR A 173 -15.74 -18.99 -9.10
N GLY A 174 -15.10 -18.26 -8.18
CA GLY A 174 -13.70 -18.49 -7.80
C GLY A 174 -12.69 -18.20 -8.92
N ASP A 175 -13.12 -17.59 -10.04
CA ASP A 175 -12.25 -17.36 -11.18
C ASP A 175 -11.47 -16.04 -11.07
N HIS A 176 -10.22 -16.18 -10.64
CA HIS A 176 -9.24 -15.10 -10.57
C HIS A 176 -8.34 -15.03 -11.82
N HIS A 177 -8.56 -15.89 -12.82
CA HIS A 177 -7.71 -16.03 -14.00
C HIS A 177 -8.21 -15.20 -15.18
N ARG A 178 -9.51 -15.22 -15.47
CA ARG A 178 -10.07 -14.49 -16.64
C ARG A 178 -10.37 -13.01 -16.36
N VAL A 179 -10.66 -12.68 -15.12
CA VAL A 179 -10.91 -11.30 -14.67
C VAL A 179 -9.81 -10.91 -13.71
N VAL A 180 -8.97 -9.95 -14.10
CA VAL A 180 -7.80 -9.50 -13.32
C VAL A 180 -7.81 -7.98 -13.15
N ASN A 181 -7.39 -7.51 -11.99
CA ASN A 181 -6.98 -6.12 -11.80
C ASN A 181 -5.57 -5.93 -12.38
N ALA A 182 -5.31 -4.76 -12.94
CA ALA A 182 -4.03 -4.41 -13.57
C ALA A 182 -2.82 -4.50 -12.64
N TYR A 183 -3.05 -4.46 -11.33
CA TYR A 183 -2.07 -4.59 -10.27
C TYR A 183 -1.91 -6.02 -9.73
N GLU A 184 -2.59 -7.00 -10.34
CA GLU A 184 -2.35 -8.43 -10.13
C GLU A 184 -1.39 -8.98 -11.20
N GLY A 185 -0.90 -10.20 -11.00
CA GLY A 185 -0.18 -10.92 -12.05
C GLY A 185 -1.11 -11.27 -13.21
N HIS A 186 -0.82 -10.77 -14.41
CA HIS A 186 -1.63 -11.01 -15.61
C HIS A 186 -0.81 -11.44 -16.86
N GLU A 187 0.42 -11.93 -16.66
CA GLU A 187 1.27 -12.46 -17.73
C GLU A 187 0.66 -13.65 -18.48
N HIS A 188 -0.21 -14.43 -17.82
CA HIS A 188 -0.94 -15.51 -18.47
C HIS A 188 -1.84 -15.02 -19.60
N VAL A 189 -2.43 -13.82 -19.50
CA VAL A 189 -3.28 -13.25 -20.56
C VAL A 189 -2.47 -13.09 -21.85
N TYR A 190 -1.25 -12.55 -21.76
CA TYR A 190 -0.38 -12.36 -22.92
C TYR A 190 0.13 -13.68 -23.49
N ARG A 191 0.42 -14.68 -22.65
CA ARG A 191 0.77 -16.03 -23.10
C ARG A 191 -0.38 -16.71 -23.85
N GLU A 192 -1.61 -16.54 -23.36
CA GLU A 192 -2.80 -17.12 -24.00
C GLU A 192 -3.06 -16.49 -25.38
N ILE A 193 -2.88 -15.17 -25.50
CA ILE A 193 -2.99 -14.42 -26.76
C ILE A 193 -2.02 -14.96 -27.84
N LEU A 194 -0.85 -15.45 -27.43
CA LEU A 194 0.11 -16.08 -28.35
C LEU A 194 -0.34 -17.47 -28.80
N ALA A 195 -1.05 -18.20 -27.94
CA ALA A 195 -1.50 -19.56 -28.21
C ALA A 195 -2.77 -19.61 -29.07
N ARG A 196 -3.69 -18.66 -28.89
CA ARG A 196 -4.98 -18.66 -29.60
C ARG A 196 -5.57 -17.25 -29.79
N PRO A 197 -6.48 -17.07 -30.76
CA PRO A 197 -7.28 -15.85 -30.86
C PRO A 197 -8.02 -15.57 -29.55
N CYS A 198 -7.87 -14.35 -29.04
CA CYS A 198 -8.48 -13.91 -27.77
C CYS A 198 -9.10 -12.52 -27.95
N THR A 199 -10.21 -12.27 -27.26
CA THR A 199 -10.76 -10.92 -27.06
C THR A 199 -10.45 -10.45 -25.65
N VAL A 200 -9.75 -9.32 -25.53
CA VAL A 200 -9.38 -8.74 -24.23
C VAL A 200 -10.08 -7.40 -24.05
N VAL A 201 -10.77 -7.25 -22.92
CA VAL A 201 -11.34 -5.98 -22.49
C VAL A 201 -10.38 -5.31 -21.51
N VAL A 202 -9.95 -4.09 -21.83
CA VAL A 202 -9.17 -3.23 -20.92
C VAL A 202 -10.09 -2.12 -20.43
N ARG A 203 -10.39 -2.11 -19.13
CA ARG A 203 -11.22 -1.08 -18.48
C ARG A 203 -10.34 -0.03 -17.82
N GLY A 204 -10.77 1.24 -17.87
CA GLY A 204 -10.11 2.33 -17.17
C GLY A 204 -9.41 3.32 -18.11
N SER A 205 -9.02 4.44 -17.54
CA SER A 205 -8.50 5.61 -18.27
C SER A 205 -7.13 6.06 -17.77
N ASP A 206 -6.50 5.30 -16.89
CA ASP A 206 -5.26 5.70 -16.23
C ASP A 206 -4.02 5.33 -17.08
N ALA A 207 -2.86 5.77 -16.59
CA ALA A 207 -1.58 5.51 -17.27
C ALA A 207 -1.23 4.01 -17.33
N VAL A 208 -1.77 3.19 -16.42
CA VAL A 208 -1.56 1.74 -16.42
C VAL A 208 -2.32 1.10 -17.57
N ALA A 209 -3.58 1.48 -17.73
CA ALA A 209 -4.44 1.05 -18.82
C ALA A 209 -3.80 1.38 -20.17
N ASP A 210 -3.19 2.57 -20.32
CA ASP A 210 -2.50 2.97 -21.54
C ASP A 210 -1.25 2.14 -21.84
N ARG A 211 -0.46 1.78 -20.82
CA ARG A 211 0.69 0.89 -20.99
C ARG A 211 0.26 -0.54 -21.35
N ILE A 212 -0.81 -1.04 -20.75
CA ILE A 212 -1.39 -2.36 -21.09
C ILE A 212 -1.89 -2.36 -22.54
N LEU A 213 -2.64 -1.33 -22.95
CA LEU A 213 -3.09 -1.18 -24.33
C LEU A 213 -1.90 -1.13 -25.29
N LYS A 214 -0.88 -0.32 -24.97
CA LYS A 214 0.34 -0.24 -25.77
C LYS A 214 1.00 -1.59 -25.93
N ARG A 215 1.18 -2.37 -24.85
CA ARG A 215 1.76 -3.71 -24.92
C ARG A 215 0.95 -4.62 -25.85
N LEU A 216 -0.38 -4.66 -25.70
CA LEU A 216 -1.25 -5.49 -26.55
C LEU A 216 -1.11 -5.14 -28.05
N VAL A 217 -1.03 -3.84 -28.37
CA VAL A 217 -0.87 -3.35 -29.76
C VAL A 217 0.53 -3.64 -30.31
N ASP A 218 1.57 -3.43 -29.50
CA ASP A 218 2.96 -3.69 -29.88
C ASP A 218 3.17 -5.19 -30.10
N ASP A 219 2.68 -6.04 -29.20
CA ASP A 219 2.78 -7.50 -29.32
C ASP A 219 1.96 -8.02 -30.50
N ARG A 220 0.77 -7.45 -30.77
CA ARG A 220 0.01 -7.76 -32.01
C ARG A 220 0.85 -7.49 -33.25
N SER A 221 1.55 -6.35 -33.30
CA SER A 221 2.35 -5.97 -34.47
C SER A 221 3.63 -6.78 -34.59
N ARG A 222 4.35 -6.98 -33.48
CA ARG A 222 5.67 -7.62 -33.41
C ARG A 222 5.60 -9.14 -33.44
N LEU A 223 4.64 -9.72 -32.73
CA LEU A 223 4.46 -11.16 -32.57
C LEU A 223 3.31 -11.72 -33.44
N ARG A 224 2.66 -10.87 -34.24
CA ARG A 224 1.55 -11.24 -35.15
C ARG A 224 0.38 -11.95 -34.46
N THR A 225 0.05 -11.54 -33.24
CA THR A 225 -1.03 -12.17 -32.47
C THR A 225 -2.40 -11.86 -33.06
N ASN A 226 -3.39 -12.73 -32.83
CA ASN A 226 -4.77 -12.49 -33.24
C ASN A 226 -5.65 -11.97 -32.09
N VAL A 227 -5.15 -10.98 -31.34
CA VAL A 227 -5.91 -10.34 -30.27
C VAL A 227 -6.91 -9.32 -30.81
N ARG A 228 -8.16 -9.40 -30.37
CA ARG A 228 -9.14 -8.32 -30.46
C ARG A 228 -9.14 -7.55 -29.14
N ILE A 229 -8.98 -6.23 -29.21
CA ILE A 229 -8.84 -5.37 -28.02
C ILE A 229 -10.06 -4.47 -27.92
N VAL A 230 -10.72 -4.50 -26.77
CA VAL A 230 -11.85 -3.62 -26.44
C VAL A 230 -11.38 -2.68 -25.33
N ARG A 231 -11.35 -1.37 -25.59
CA ARG A 231 -10.92 -0.38 -24.59
C ARG A 231 -12.13 0.41 -24.10
N ALA A 232 -12.54 0.17 -22.86
CA ALA A 232 -13.66 0.85 -22.22
C ALA A 232 -13.20 1.96 -21.27
N VAL A 233 -13.68 3.17 -21.51
CA VAL A 233 -13.24 4.40 -20.83
C VAL A 233 -14.46 5.20 -20.39
N SER A 234 -14.66 5.32 -19.08
CA SER A 234 -15.63 6.24 -18.47
C SER A 234 -14.93 7.56 -18.11
N GLY A 235 -15.51 8.72 -18.47
CA GLY A 235 -15.04 10.01 -17.96
C GLY A 235 -13.96 10.76 -18.75
N GLY A 236 -13.93 10.65 -20.08
CA GLY A 236 -13.04 11.47 -20.93
C GLY A 236 -11.87 10.69 -21.51
N ARG A 237 -11.49 11.03 -22.76
CA ARG A 237 -10.58 10.23 -23.59
C ARG A 237 -9.14 10.67 -23.34
N GLN A 238 -8.34 9.89 -22.60
CA GLN A 238 -6.89 9.97 -22.75
C GLN A 238 -6.55 9.52 -24.18
N ARG A 239 -6.07 10.45 -25.01
CA ARG A 239 -5.51 10.13 -26.32
C ARG A 239 -4.00 9.97 -26.14
N PRO A 240 -3.42 8.87 -26.63
CA PRO A 240 -1.99 8.79 -26.89
C PRO A 240 -1.43 10.07 -27.52
N SER A 241 -0.37 10.65 -26.98
CA SER A 241 0.25 11.85 -27.58
C SER A 241 1.04 11.53 -28.87
N ALA A 242 1.56 10.32 -29.01
CA ALA A 242 2.38 9.91 -30.15
C ALA A 242 1.55 9.67 -31.42
N ARG A 243 1.86 10.40 -32.51
CA ARG A 243 1.18 10.28 -33.82
C ARG A 243 1.24 8.87 -34.41
N SER A 244 2.37 8.17 -34.25
CA SER A 244 2.55 6.79 -34.74
C SER A 244 1.58 5.82 -34.06
N TRP A 245 1.40 5.95 -32.74
CA TRP A 245 0.47 5.12 -31.99
C TRP A 245 -1.00 5.43 -32.35
N GLN A 246 -1.34 6.72 -32.53
CA GLN A 246 -2.67 7.09 -33.02
C GLN A 246 -2.98 6.48 -34.39
N LYS A 247 -1.99 6.43 -35.31
CA LYS A 247 -2.15 5.80 -36.62
C LYS A 247 -2.44 4.30 -36.50
N GLN A 248 -1.70 3.59 -35.64
CA GLN A 248 -1.93 2.17 -35.38
C GLN A 248 -3.33 1.90 -34.81
N LEU A 249 -3.80 2.71 -33.87
CA LEU A 249 -5.14 2.55 -33.30
C LEU A 249 -6.23 2.80 -34.34
N ARG A 250 -6.09 3.83 -35.21
CA ARG A 250 -7.04 4.07 -36.32
C ARG A 250 -7.08 2.91 -37.30
N GLN A 251 -5.92 2.38 -37.66
CA GLN A 251 -5.82 1.17 -38.47
C GLN A 251 -6.49 -0.01 -37.77
N GLY A 252 -6.39 -0.11 -36.45
CA GLY A 252 -7.05 -1.17 -35.69
C GLY A 252 -8.57 -1.07 -35.67
N VAL A 253 -9.10 0.15 -35.65
CA VAL A 253 -10.53 0.36 -35.84
C VAL A 253 -10.95 -0.07 -37.25
N SER A 254 -10.23 0.38 -38.29
CA SER A 254 -10.60 0.06 -39.67
C SER A 254 -10.48 -1.42 -40.00
N GLN A 255 -9.56 -2.13 -39.34
CA GLN A 255 -9.35 -3.58 -39.50
C GLN A 255 -10.15 -4.42 -38.49
N GLY A 256 -10.96 -3.79 -37.62
CA GLY A 256 -11.85 -4.48 -36.67
C GLY A 256 -11.18 -5.16 -35.47
N TRP A 257 -9.87 -5.05 -35.29
CA TRP A 257 -9.17 -5.66 -34.14
C TRP A 257 -9.10 -4.74 -32.91
N TYR A 258 -9.42 -3.45 -33.04
CA TYR A 258 -9.50 -2.50 -31.92
C TYR A 258 -10.87 -1.83 -31.85
N LEU A 259 -11.54 -1.93 -30.71
CA LEU A 259 -12.82 -1.33 -30.43
C LEU A 259 -12.70 -0.34 -29.25
N PRO A 260 -12.63 0.97 -29.50
CA PRO A 260 -12.75 1.97 -28.44
C PRO A 260 -14.22 2.12 -28.03
N VAL A 261 -14.48 2.04 -26.73
CA VAL A 261 -15.81 2.16 -26.13
C VAL A 261 -15.83 3.39 -25.23
N SER A 262 -16.77 4.30 -25.50
CA SER A 262 -17.07 5.43 -24.62
C SER A 262 -18.13 5.01 -23.60
N GLY A 263 -17.75 5.06 -22.32
CA GLY A 263 -18.60 4.63 -21.21
C GLY A 263 -18.04 3.42 -20.48
N ASP A 264 -18.87 2.88 -19.60
CA ASP A 264 -18.51 1.77 -18.73
C ASP A 264 -18.49 0.44 -19.50
N ALA A 265 -17.91 -0.62 -18.93
CA ALA A 265 -18.03 -1.98 -19.44
C ALA A 265 -18.34 -2.93 -18.29
N GLN A 266 -19.58 -3.30 -18.04
CA GLN A 266 -19.98 -4.09 -16.87
C GLN A 266 -20.00 -5.58 -17.20
N LEU A 267 -19.46 -6.41 -16.31
CA LEU A 267 -19.53 -7.86 -16.47
C LEU A 267 -20.97 -8.35 -16.21
N LEU A 268 -21.56 -9.02 -17.21
CA LEU A 268 -22.94 -9.49 -17.15
C LEU A 268 -23.03 -10.92 -16.61
N ARG A 269 -22.41 -11.87 -17.31
CA ARG A 269 -22.57 -13.31 -17.13
C ARG A 269 -21.36 -14.06 -17.69
N VAL A 270 -21.24 -15.33 -17.32
CA VAL A 270 -20.45 -16.33 -18.05
C VAL A 270 -21.39 -17.06 -19.00
N ASN A 271 -21.01 -17.18 -20.27
CA ASN A 271 -21.70 -18.00 -21.24
C ASN A 271 -20.74 -19.09 -21.75
N GLY A 272 -20.85 -20.29 -21.19
CA GLY A 272 -19.91 -21.38 -21.42
C GLY A 272 -18.48 -20.99 -21.00
N ASN A 273 -17.57 -20.91 -21.97
CA ASN A 273 -16.17 -20.56 -21.72
C ASN A 273 -15.83 -19.06 -21.92
N ARG A 274 -16.81 -18.22 -22.27
CA ARG A 274 -16.61 -16.79 -22.54
C ARG A 274 -17.28 -15.92 -21.49
N LEU A 275 -16.64 -14.79 -21.19
CA LEU A 275 -17.22 -13.72 -20.40
C LEU A 275 -18.11 -12.86 -21.31
N SER A 276 -19.22 -12.37 -20.77
CA SER A 276 -20.10 -11.43 -21.46
C SER A 276 -20.06 -10.07 -20.75
N MET A 277 -19.75 -9.02 -21.50
CA MET A 277 -19.61 -7.65 -21.00
C MET A 277 -20.62 -6.71 -21.66
N LEU A 278 -21.33 -5.91 -20.88
CA LEU A 278 -22.21 -4.83 -21.33
C LEU A 278 -21.41 -3.55 -21.52
N LEU A 279 -21.43 -2.97 -22.72
CA LEU A 279 -20.64 -1.78 -23.06
C LEU A 279 -21.50 -0.50 -23.08
N GLY A 280 -21.02 0.54 -22.41
CA GLY A 280 -21.57 1.90 -22.39
C GLY A 280 -22.98 2.01 -21.81
N PRO A 281 -23.64 3.17 -21.99
CA PRO A 281 -25.07 3.33 -21.68
C PRO A 281 -26.00 2.63 -22.70
N GLY A 282 -25.45 1.88 -23.66
CA GLY A 282 -26.11 1.48 -24.91
C GLY A 282 -26.41 -0.01 -25.09
N SER A 283 -26.36 -0.83 -24.04
CA SER A 283 -26.82 -2.23 -24.07
C SER A 283 -26.07 -3.19 -25.00
N THR A 284 -24.93 -2.80 -25.58
CA THR A 284 -24.17 -3.67 -26.48
C THR A 284 -23.41 -4.73 -25.69
N GLU A 285 -23.74 -6.00 -25.92
CA GLU A 285 -23.03 -7.13 -25.34
C GLU A 285 -21.81 -7.50 -26.19
N ILE A 286 -20.68 -7.75 -25.53
CA ILE A 286 -19.49 -8.32 -26.16
C ILE A 286 -19.00 -9.55 -25.39
N GLY A 287 -18.77 -10.63 -26.13
CA GLY A 287 -18.10 -11.80 -25.60
C GLY A 287 -16.59 -11.59 -25.55
N CYS A 288 -15.96 -11.73 -24.39
CA CYS A 288 -14.51 -11.68 -24.21
C CYS A 288 -13.93 -12.90 -23.50
N ASP A 289 -12.62 -13.08 -23.66
CA ASP A 289 -11.84 -14.13 -23.01
C ASP A 289 -11.23 -13.63 -21.70
N PHE A 290 -10.80 -12.36 -21.68
CA PHE A 290 -10.18 -11.74 -20.51
C PHE A 290 -10.68 -10.31 -20.27
N VAL A 291 -10.70 -9.92 -19.00
CA VAL A 291 -10.90 -8.53 -18.55
C VAL A 291 -9.70 -8.12 -17.71
N ILE A 292 -9.02 -7.04 -18.13
CA ILE A 292 -7.98 -6.37 -17.35
C ILE A 292 -8.55 -5.04 -16.85
N ASP A 293 -8.84 -4.97 -15.56
CA ASP A 293 -9.43 -3.82 -14.89
C ASP A 293 -8.36 -2.88 -14.35
N CYS A 294 -8.29 -1.66 -14.91
CA CYS A 294 -7.36 -0.61 -14.54
C CYS A 294 -8.09 0.55 -13.83
N THR A 295 -9.14 0.24 -13.06
CA THR A 295 -9.91 1.26 -12.33
C THR A 295 -9.47 1.51 -10.88
N GLY A 296 -8.36 0.91 -10.43
CA GLY A 296 -7.56 1.48 -9.34
C GLY A 296 -6.96 0.53 -8.30
N LEU A 297 -6.22 1.16 -7.39
CA LEU A 297 -5.60 0.62 -6.15
C LEU A 297 -6.36 1.03 -4.88
N GLU A 298 -7.43 1.80 -5.00
CA GLU A 298 -7.95 2.58 -3.86
C GLU A 298 -9.11 1.90 -3.15
N ALA A 299 -8.80 0.81 -2.44
CA ALA A 299 -9.67 0.30 -1.40
C ALA A 299 -9.83 1.32 -0.25
N GLY A 300 -10.92 1.23 0.50
CA GLY A 300 -11.11 2.04 1.70
C GLY A 300 -9.99 1.78 2.72
N ILE A 301 -9.54 2.81 3.45
CA ILE A 301 -8.46 2.65 4.43
C ILE A 301 -8.81 1.66 5.56
N THR A 302 -10.09 1.36 5.75
CA THR A 302 -10.61 0.36 6.69
C THR A 302 -10.27 -1.07 6.30
N GLU A 303 -9.93 -1.35 5.03
CA GLU A 303 -9.43 -2.66 4.64
C GLU A 303 -8.04 -2.93 5.24
N HIS A 304 -7.29 -1.87 5.57
CA HIS A 304 -6.02 -2.02 6.27
C HIS A 304 -6.27 -2.09 7.78
N ARG A 305 -6.08 -3.28 8.36
CA ARG A 305 -6.35 -3.57 9.77
C ARG A 305 -5.82 -2.53 10.77
N VAL A 306 -4.58 -2.06 10.63
CA VAL A 306 -4.01 -1.05 11.56
C VAL A 306 -4.71 0.30 11.42
N LEU A 307 -5.10 0.68 10.20
CA LEU A 307 -5.77 1.96 9.97
C LEU A 307 -7.22 1.90 10.46
N HIS A 308 -7.90 0.78 10.21
CA HIS A 308 -9.22 0.50 10.77
C HIS A 308 -9.23 0.64 12.29
N ASP A 309 -8.35 -0.10 12.95
CA ASP A 309 -8.19 -0.10 14.39
C ASP A 309 -7.82 1.29 14.96
N LEU A 310 -7.03 2.10 14.23
CA LEU A 310 -6.75 3.48 14.62
C LEU A 310 -7.95 4.42 14.53
N LEU A 311 -8.86 4.19 13.58
CA LEU A 311 -10.11 4.94 13.47
C LEU A 311 -11.05 4.59 14.62
N ASP A 312 -11.11 3.31 14.99
CA ASP A 312 -12.01 2.82 16.05
C ASP A 312 -11.49 3.17 17.46
N HIS A 313 -10.17 2.99 17.71
CA HIS A 313 -9.58 3.04 19.05
C HIS A 313 -8.43 4.04 19.20
N GLY A 314 -7.81 4.48 18.09
CA GLY A 314 -6.65 5.37 18.10
C GLY A 314 -7.01 6.87 18.15
N GLY A 315 -8.28 7.21 17.91
CA GLY A 315 -8.75 8.59 17.77
C GLY A 315 -8.41 9.23 16.42
N ALA A 316 -7.87 8.46 15.47
CA ALA A 316 -7.58 8.97 14.13
C ALA A 316 -8.88 9.39 13.43
N ARG A 317 -8.80 10.45 12.62
CA ARG A 317 -9.96 10.98 11.90
C ARG A 317 -9.81 10.78 10.41
N ARG A 318 -10.95 10.79 9.71
CA ARG A 318 -10.98 10.81 8.25
C ARG A 318 -11.01 12.23 7.72
N ASN A 319 -10.33 12.46 6.60
CA ASN A 319 -10.45 13.67 5.80
C ASN A 319 -11.69 13.55 4.85
N PRO A 320 -12.05 14.60 4.10
CA PRO A 320 -13.23 14.59 3.22
C PRO A 320 -13.23 13.51 2.13
N VAL A 321 -12.07 12.96 1.75
CA VAL A 321 -11.94 11.87 0.77
C VAL A 321 -11.79 10.48 1.42
N ASN A 322 -12.18 10.35 2.70
CA ASN A 322 -12.13 9.10 3.47
C ASN A 322 -10.73 8.48 3.59
N ARG A 323 -9.71 9.33 3.71
CA ARG A 323 -8.32 8.98 4.07
C ARG A 323 -7.99 9.53 5.45
N LEU A 324 -6.80 9.26 6.00
CA LEU A 324 -6.42 9.84 7.29
C LEU A 324 -6.35 11.37 7.18
N ALA A 325 -7.02 12.05 8.09
CA ALA A 325 -6.86 13.48 8.27
C ALA A 325 -5.51 13.75 8.94
N VAL A 326 -4.70 14.60 8.30
CA VAL A 326 -3.39 15.01 8.80
C VAL A 326 -3.25 16.53 8.82
N GLU A 327 -2.48 17.02 9.78
CA GLU A 327 -2.00 18.40 9.84
C GLU A 327 -1.03 18.70 8.69
N ARG A 328 -0.65 19.97 8.52
CA ARG A 328 0.44 20.37 7.59
C ARG A 328 1.76 19.65 7.85
N THR A 329 2.02 19.27 9.10
CA THR A 329 3.21 18.52 9.52
C THR A 329 3.07 17.01 9.30
N PHE A 330 1.97 16.57 8.69
CA PHE A 330 1.57 15.18 8.54
C PHE A 330 1.29 14.46 9.87
N GLU A 331 1.14 15.18 10.99
CA GLU A 331 0.63 14.62 12.24
C GLU A 331 -0.83 14.19 12.04
N VAL A 332 -1.16 12.95 12.42
CA VAL A 332 -2.51 12.41 12.27
C VAL A 332 -3.44 13.04 13.29
N HIS A 333 -4.50 13.70 12.83
CA HIS A 333 -5.45 14.37 13.70
C HIS A 333 -6.07 13.39 14.70
N GLY A 334 -6.22 13.87 15.94
CA GLY A 334 -6.90 13.14 17.00
C GLY A 334 -6.10 11.99 17.63
N THR A 335 -4.84 11.77 17.23
CA THR A 335 -3.98 10.68 17.75
C THR A 335 -3.00 11.11 18.84
N ARG A 336 -2.74 12.42 18.99
CA ARG A 336 -1.80 12.98 19.97
C ARG A 336 -1.98 12.38 21.36
N ASN A 337 -0.87 12.05 22.03
CA ASN A 337 -0.89 11.49 23.39
C ASN A 337 0.30 11.98 24.22
N GLY A 338 0.09 13.04 25.02
CA GLY A 338 1.14 13.74 25.75
C GLY A 338 2.22 14.30 24.80
N ILE A 339 3.48 13.97 25.06
CA ILE A 339 4.62 14.32 24.19
C ILE A 339 4.74 13.42 22.95
N GLY A 340 3.86 12.42 22.82
CA GLY A 340 3.85 11.52 21.68
C GLY A 340 3.15 12.12 20.45
N ARG A 341 3.67 11.81 19.26
CA ARG A 341 3.10 12.22 17.96
C ARG A 341 3.04 11.02 17.03
N MET A 342 1.96 10.96 16.24
CA MET A 342 1.81 9.96 15.19
C MET A 342 1.71 10.70 13.86
N TYR A 343 2.52 10.30 12.90
CA TYR A 343 2.56 10.86 11.56
C TYR A 343 2.08 9.82 10.55
N ALA A 344 1.59 10.25 9.39
CA ALA A 344 1.26 9.36 8.28
C ALA A 344 1.70 9.96 6.93
N SER A 345 2.04 9.12 5.96
CA SER A 345 2.37 9.57 4.60
C SER A 345 1.96 8.56 3.52
N GLY A 346 1.91 9.03 2.28
CA GLY A 346 1.56 8.24 1.09
C GLY A 346 0.05 8.03 0.93
N ALA A 347 -0.34 6.94 0.27
CA ALA A 347 -1.74 6.60 -0.02
C ALA A 347 -2.74 6.75 1.14
N ALA A 348 -2.29 6.56 2.40
CA ALA A 348 -3.14 6.69 3.58
C ALA A 348 -3.59 8.13 3.89
N THR A 349 -2.92 9.15 3.34
CA THR A 349 -3.16 10.58 3.62
C THR A 349 -3.63 11.38 2.40
N LEU A 350 -3.95 10.72 1.29
CA LEU A 350 -4.38 11.39 0.04
C LEU A 350 -5.51 12.40 0.31
N THR A 351 -5.40 13.59 -0.27
CA THR A 351 -6.37 14.69 -0.12
C THR A 351 -7.31 14.87 -1.32
N GLY A 352 -7.07 14.16 -2.42
CA GLY A 352 -7.93 14.15 -3.61
C GLY A 352 -7.18 14.45 -4.91
N GLU A 353 -6.08 15.20 -4.84
CA GLU A 353 -5.11 15.30 -5.95
C GLU A 353 -4.00 14.26 -5.74
N ASP A 354 -3.61 13.54 -6.79
CA ASP A 354 -2.60 12.47 -6.81
C ASP A 354 -1.17 12.89 -6.35
N GLN A 355 -1.01 14.11 -5.83
CA GLN A 355 0.28 14.67 -5.44
C GLN A 355 0.92 13.92 -4.27
N ASP A 356 0.14 13.48 -3.28
CA ASP A 356 0.64 12.95 -2.00
C ASP A 356 1.25 11.53 -2.10
N ASP A 357 0.82 10.69 -3.05
CA ASP A 357 1.36 9.32 -3.25
C ASP A 357 2.40 9.22 -4.38
N SER A 358 2.72 10.35 -5.02
CA SER A 358 3.83 10.43 -5.97
C SER A 358 5.20 10.37 -5.25
N PHE A 359 6.28 10.06 -5.97
CA PHE A 359 7.64 10.18 -5.43
C PHE A 359 7.94 11.60 -4.90
N ALA A 360 7.40 12.63 -5.55
CA ALA A 360 7.57 14.02 -5.12
C ALA A 360 6.80 14.28 -3.82
N GLY A 361 5.54 13.83 -3.74
CA GLY A 361 4.71 13.93 -2.55
C GLY A 361 5.31 13.22 -1.35
N LEU A 362 5.73 11.96 -1.51
CA LEU A 362 6.41 11.21 -0.45
C LEU A 362 7.67 11.93 0.03
N ARG A 363 8.47 12.50 -0.88
CA ARG A 363 9.66 13.29 -0.48
C ARG A 363 9.30 14.56 0.28
N ALA A 364 8.24 15.27 -0.12
CA ALA A 364 7.78 16.47 0.57
C ALA A 364 7.24 16.13 1.98
N ALA A 365 6.41 15.09 2.08
CA ALA A 365 5.84 14.62 3.33
C ALA A 365 6.93 14.18 4.32
N THR A 366 7.85 13.32 3.88
CA THR A 366 8.93 12.82 4.75
C THR A 366 9.89 13.93 5.19
N GLU A 367 10.11 14.93 4.34
CA GLU A 367 10.88 16.11 4.69
C GLU A 367 10.19 16.95 5.77
N GLU A 368 8.89 17.19 5.64
CA GLU A 368 8.13 17.97 6.61
C GLU A 368 7.99 17.24 7.97
N ILE A 369 7.72 15.93 7.95
CA ILE A 369 7.71 15.09 9.15
C ILE A 369 9.08 15.16 9.85
N ALA A 370 10.18 15.04 9.10
CA ALA A 370 11.51 15.10 9.68
C ALA A 370 11.81 16.46 10.34
N ARG A 371 11.37 17.58 9.72
CA ARG A 371 11.51 18.92 10.31
C ARG A 371 10.71 19.06 11.59
N ASP A 372 9.47 18.59 11.62
CA ASP A 372 8.67 18.61 12.85
C ASP A 372 9.31 17.76 13.95
N LEU A 373 9.75 16.54 13.64
CA LEU A 373 10.48 15.68 14.59
C LEU A 373 11.74 16.38 15.14
N THR A 374 12.52 17.07 14.31
CA THR A 374 13.67 17.87 14.78
C THR A 374 13.24 19.00 15.71
N ARG A 375 12.12 19.69 15.43
CA ARG A 375 11.54 20.70 16.34
C ARG A 375 11.11 20.10 17.68
N GLN A 376 10.61 18.86 17.67
CA GLN A 376 10.30 18.09 18.89
C GLN A 376 11.55 17.51 19.60
N GLY A 377 12.76 17.81 19.12
CA GLY A 377 14.02 17.36 19.74
C GLY A 377 14.46 15.94 19.36
N PHE A 378 13.85 15.33 18.34
CA PHE A 378 14.35 14.07 17.78
C PHE A 378 15.65 14.29 17.02
N GLY A 379 16.65 13.42 17.23
CA GLY A 379 17.98 13.52 16.61
C GLY A 379 18.98 14.45 17.31
N LYS A 380 18.58 15.22 18.33
CA LYS A 380 19.53 15.88 19.24
C LYS A 380 20.09 14.84 20.22
N ARG A 381 21.41 14.84 20.46
CA ARG A 381 22.03 14.04 21.55
C ARG A 381 21.25 14.33 22.84
N PRO A 382 20.82 13.32 23.59
CA PRO A 382 20.30 13.57 24.92
C PRO A 382 21.37 14.33 25.71
N GLY A 383 21.01 15.45 26.34
CA GLY A 383 21.81 15.96 27.46
C GLY A 383 21.96 14.85 28.50
N PRO A 384 22.97 14.91 29.39
CA PRO A 384 23.30 13.82 30.30
C PRO A 384 22.04 13.33 31.03
N PHE A 385 21.59 12.12 30.70
CA PHE A 385 20.41 11.51 31.31
C PHE A 385 20.64 11.39 32.81
N ARG A 386 19.88 12.15 33.61
CA ARG A 386 19.78 11.96 35.04
C ARG A 386 19.11 10.61 35.26
N ARG A 387 19.90 9.57 35.58
CA ARG A 387 19.39 8.29 36.08
C ARG A 387 18.53 8.59 37.30
N THR A 388 17.21 8.53 37.17
CA THR A 388 16.32 8.41 38.33
C THR A 388 16.61 7.05 38.95
N ARG A 389 17.30 7.06 40.09
CA ARG A 389 17.38 5.92 41.00
C ARG A 389 15.94 5.48 41.29
N ARG A 390 15.64 4.20 41.05
CA ARG A 390 14.43 3.57 41.60
C ARG A 390 14.58 3.47 43.13
N PRO A 391 13.49 3.61 43.90
CA PRO A 391 13.48 3.28 45.31
C PRO A 391 13.79 1.79 45.53
#